data_AF-A0A7C1I5T3-F1
#
_entry.id   AF-A0A7C1I5T3-F1
#
_cell.length_a   1.000
_cell.length_b   1.000
_cell.length_c   1.000
_cell.angle_alpha   90.00
_cell.angle_beta   90.00
_cell.angle_gamma   90.00
#
_symmetry.space_group_name_H-M   'P 1'
#
loop_
_entity.id
_entity.type
_entity.pdbx_description
1 polymer ?
#
loop_
_entity_poly.entity_id
_entity_poly.type
_entity_poly.pdbx_seq_one_letter_code
_entity_poly.pdbx_strand_id
1 'polypeptide(L)'
;MKELLREKHCTKVLVLDASAIFSSIHMLVPDCLVTTPEVYEEIKDSASYNKTLLSIELSRLIVTEPPDIKVELPRKISDKLSRADKSLLKLAFYLKKEGFEVYLATDDYTLEKAALKLGIDYMPTKTIGIKKLSNFK
;
A
#
# COMPACT_ATOMS: atom_id res chain seq x y z
N MET A 1 -14.25 2.73 -2.02
CA MET A 1 -12.83 3.15 -1.84
C MET A 1 -12.55 4.55 -2.39
N LYS A 2 -12.55 4.79 -3.71
CA LYS A 2 -12.14 6.09 -4.25
C LYS A 2 -13.00 7.27 -3.77
N GLU A 3 -14.30 7.07 -3.62
CA GLU A 3 -15.23 8.06 -3.06
C GLU A 3 -14.86 8.38 -1.61
N LEU A 4 -14.66 7.35 -0.77
CA LEU A 4 -14.18 7.50 0.61
C LEU A 4 -12.85 8.27 0.70
N LEU A 5 -11.91 8.03 -0.23
CA LEU A 5 -10.66 8.80 -0.31
C LEU A 5 -10.93 10.27 -0.68
N ARG A 6 -11.85 10.54 -1.61
CA ARG A 6 -12.22 11.91 -1.99
C ARG A 6 -12.97 12.64 -0.86
N GLU A 7 -13.86 11.96 -0.15
CA GLU A 7 -14.57 12.48 1.04
C GLU A 7 -13.59 12.84 2.17
N LYS A 8 -12.53 12.05 2.33
CA LYS A 8 -11.42 12.34 3.25
C LYS A 8 -10.46 13.42 2.74
N HIS A 9 -10.74 14.03 1.59
CA HIS A 9 -9.88 15.03 0.93
C HIS A 9 -8.44 14.53 0.67
N CYS A 10 -8.28 13.23 0.40
CA CYS A 10 -7.01 12.61 0.11
C CYS A 10 -6.46 13.04 -1.26
N THR A 11 -5.29 13.66 -1.28
CA THR A 11 -4.50 13.89 -2.51
C THR A 11 -3.41 12.85 -2.66
N LYS A 12 -2.80 12.44 -1.54
CA LYS A 12 -1.77 11.40 -1.43
C LYS A 12 -2.36 10.13 -0.84
N VAL A 13 -2.01 8.98 -1.41
CA VAL A 13 -2.45 7.66 -0.97
C VAL A 13 -1.24 6.75 -0.79
N LEU A 14 -1.10 6.18 0.40
CA LEU A 14 -0.04 5.24 0.72
C LEU A 14 -0.61 3.82 0.69
N VAL A 15 -0.11 3.01 -0.24
CA VAL A 15 -0.48 1.61 -0.41
C VAL A 15 0.47 0.77 0.42
N LEU A 16 -0.05 -0.01 1.37
CA LEU A 16 0.75 -0.72 2.35
C LEU A 16 0.91 -2.19 1.99
N ASP A 17 2.15 -2.61 1.77
CA ASP A 17 2.56 -4.01 1.78
C ASP A 17 2.62 -4.56 3.24
N ALA A 18 2.74 -5.87 3.40
CA ALA A 18 2.84 -6.52 4.71
C ALA A 18 4.01 -5.97 5.53
N SER A 19 5.16 -5.71 4.89
CA SER A 19 6.33 -5.09 5.52
C SER A 19 6.03 -3.72 6.16
N ALA A 20 5.20 -2.91 5.52
CA ALA A 20 4.73 -1.63 6.04
C ALA A 20 3.79 -1.81 7.25
N ILE A 21 2.95 -2.84 7.21
CA ILE A 21 2.06 -3.19 8.32
C ILE A 21 2.85 -3.66 9.53
N PHE A 22 3.80 -4.59 9.36
CA PHE A 22 4.67 -5.06 10.44
C PHE A 22 5.49 -3.93 11.06
N SER A 23 5.92 -2.96 10.24
CA SER A 23 6.60 -1.74 10.69
C SER A 23 5.66 -0.71 11.36
N SER A 24 4.38 -1.06 11.58
CA SER A 24 3.36 -0.22 12.22
C SER A 24 3.13 1.14 11.52
N ILE A 25 3.43 1.27 10.22
CA ILE A 25 3.24 2.52 9.47
C ILE A 25 1.78 2.99 9.56
N HIS A 26 0.84 2.04 9.56
CA HIS A 26 -0.59 2.33 9.66
C HIS A 26 -1.05 2.97 10.99
N MET A 27 -0.19 2.94 12.01
CA MET A 27 -0.41 3.62 13.28
C MET A 27 0.30 4.97 13.36
N LEU A 28 1.40 5.14 12.63
CA LEU A 28 2.30 6.29 12.76
C LEU A 28 1.96 7.41 11.80
N VAL A 29 1.40 7.10 10.64
CA VAL A 29 1.15 8.06 9.57
C VAL A 29 -0.36 8.36 9.49
N PRO A 30 -0.77 9.65 9.48
CA PRO A 30 -2.18 10.05 9.44
C PRO A 30 -2.83 9.93 8.04
N ASP A 31 -2.06 9.53 7.03
CA ASP A 31 -2.43 9.61 5.63
C ASP A 31 -3.57 8.67 5.24
N CYS A 32 -3.97 8.78 3.97
CA CYS A 32 -4.95 7.92 3.36
C CYS A 32 -4.31 6.58 3.01
N LEU A 33 -4.43 5.63 3.94
CA LEU A 33 -3.77 4.33 3.86
C LEU A 33 -4.71 3.30 3.26
N VAL A 34 -4.17 2.51 2.34
CA VAL A 34 -4.92 1.43 1.71
C VAL A 34 -4.08 0.16 1.62
N THR A 35 -4.73 -1.00 1.65
CA THR A 35 -4.09 -2.29 1.38
C THR A 35 -5.12 -3.26 0.78
N THR A 36 -4.66 -4.43 0.36
CA THR A 36 -5.53 -5.49 -0.20
C THR A 36 -5.84 -6.57 0.82
N PRO A 37 -6.95 -7.31 0.64
CA PRO A 37 -7.26 -8.48 1.46
C PRO A 37 -6.14 -9.52 1.45
N GLU A 38 -5.47 -9.75 0.32
CA GLU A 38 -4.35 -10.70 0.26
C GLU A 38 -3.18 -10.30 1.16
N VAL A 39 -2.86 -9.02 1.27
CA VAL A 39 -1.83 -8.55 2.22
C VAL A 39 -2.34 -8.67 3.66
N TYR A 40 -3.62 -8.35 3.91
CA TYR A 40 -4.22 -8.49 5.24
C TYR A 40 -4.19 -9.95 5.74
N GLU A 41 -4.39 -10.93 4.87
CA GLU A 41 -4.33 -12.37 5.17
C GLU A 41 -2.91 -12.85 5.58
N GLU A 42 -1.86 -12.11 5.23
CA GLU A 42 -0.49 -12.41 5.65
C GLU A 42 -0.22 -12.02 7.12
N ILE A 43 -1.06 -11.16 7.71
CA ILE A 43 -0.90 -10.64 9.06
C ILE A 43 -1.43 -11.64 10.09
N LYS A 44 -0.56 -12.57 10.48
CA LYS A 44 -0.91 -13.70 11.37
C LYS A 44 -0.49 -13.52 12.82
N ASP A 45 0.45 -12.62 13.10
CA ASP A 45 0.88 -12.37 14.48
C ASP A 45 -0.15 -11.50 15.21
N SER A 46 -0.43 -11.85 16.48
CA SER A 46 -1.50 -11.21 17.25
C SER A 46 -1.26 -9.72 17.48
N ALA A 47 0.00 -9.29 17.64
CA ALA A 47 0.34 -7.90 17.88
C ALA A 47 0.04 -7.02 16.67
N SER A 48 0.49 -7.42 15.48
CA SER A 48 0.23 -6.68 14.24
C SER A 48 -1.22 -6.79 13.81
N TYR A 49 -1.85 -7.96 14.01
CA TYR A 49 -3.28 -8.15 13.75
C TYR A 49 -4.13 -7.16 14.55
N ASN A 50 -3.94 -7.08 15.87
CA ASN A 50 -4.73 -6.17 16.73
C ASN A 50 -4.54 -4.69 16.36
N LYS A 51 -3.30 -4.27 16.02
CA LYS A 51 -3.03 -2.90 15.55
C LYS A 51 -3.70 -2.62 14.21
N THR A 52 -3.66 -3.59 13.29
CA THR A 52 -4.27 -3.47 11.97
C THR A 52 -5.78 -3.37 12.10
N LEU A 53 -6.40 -4.22 12.92
CA LEU A 53 -7.84 -4.17 13.22
C LEU A 53 -8.24 -2.82 13.79
N LEU A 54 -7.53 -2.32 14.80
CA LEU A 54 -7.79 -0.99 15.37
C LEU A 54 -7.66 0.11 14.31
N SER A 55 -6.68 0.04 13.42
CA SER A 55 -6.51 1.02 12.34
C SER A 55 -7.65 0.98 11.31
N ILE A 56 -8.20 -0.20 11.03
CA ILE A 56 -9.40 -0.38 10.19
C ILE A 56 -10.64 0.20 10.89
N GLU A 57 -10.85 -0.12 12.16
CA GLU A 57 -11.99 0.38 12.95
C GLU A 57 -11.98 1.91 13.07
N LEU A 58 -10.79 2.50 13.23
CA LEU A 58 -10.60 3.95 13.23
C LEU A 58 -10.65 4.57 11.81
N SER A 59 -10.97 3.76 10.79
CA SER A 59 -11.02 4.18 9.38
C SER A 59 -9.71 4.81 8.88
N ARG A 60 -8.57 4.48 9.49
CA ARG A 60 -7.24 4.94 9.07
C ARG A 60 -6.70 4.10 7.93
N LEU A 61 -6.87 2.78 8.03
CA LEU A 61 -6.51 1.81 6.99
C LEU A 61 -7.76 1.30 6.30
N ILE A 62 -7.80 1.39 4.98
CA ILE A 62 -8.88 0.84 4.18
C ILE A 62 -8.38 -0.42 3.48
N VAL A 63 -8.93 -1.57 3.84
CA VAL A 63 -8.68 -2.85 3.16
C VAL A 63 -9.69 -3.01 2.02
N THR A 64 -9.23 -3.16 0.78
CA THR A 64 -10.13 -3.29 -0.38
C THR A 64 -9.52 -4.10 -1.51
N GLU A 65 -10.38 -4.80 -2.24
CA GLU A 65 -10.00 -5.48 -3.47
C GLU A 65 -9.66 -4.46 -4.56
N PRO A 66 -8.59 -4.67 -5.34
CA PRO A 66 -8.38 -3.89 -6.55
C PRO A 66 -9.53 -4.16 -7.55
N PRO A 67 -9.95 -3.15 -8.35
CA PRO A 67 -10.86 -3.41 -9.46
C PRO A 67 -10.19 -4.34 -10.49
N ASP A 68 -11.01 -4.94 -11.35
CA ASP A 68 -10.50 -5.76 -12.45
C ASP A 68 -9.84 -4.89 -13.53
N ILE A 69 -8.58 -4.54 -13.27
CA ILE A 69 -7.72 -3.78 -14.16
C ILE A 69 -6.52 -4.64 -14.59
N LYS A 70 -6.21 -4.56 -15.87
CA LYS A 70 -5.02 -5.19 -16.43
C LYS A 70 -3.79 -4.36 -16.11
N VAL A 71 -2.82 -5.00 -15.47
CA VAL A 71 -1.48 -4.46 -15.23
C VAL A 71 -0.50 -5.26 -16.07
N GLU A 72 0.21 -4.58 -16.96
CA GLU A 72 1.20 -5.21 -17.84
C GLU A 72 2.60 -5.04 -17.26
N LEU A 73 3.20 -6.16 -16.87
CA LEU A 73 4.58 -6.23 -16.41
C LEU A 73 5.35 -7.22 -17.29
N PRO A 74 6.66 -6.99 -17.52
CA PRO A 74 7.50 -7.99 -18.16
C PRO A 74 7.44 -9.33 -17.42
N ARG A 75 7.32 -10.45 -18.13
CA ARG A 75 7.23 -11.81 -17.53
C ARG A 75 8.29 -12.06 -16.46
N LYS A 76 9.53 -11.66 -16.74
CA LYS A 76 10.69 -11.77 -15.82
C LYS A 76 10.47 -11.13 -14.44
N ILE A 77 9.58 -10.15 -14.35
CA ILE A 77 9.18 -9.49 -13.11
C ILE A 77 7.91 -10.16 -12.58
N SER A 78 6.86 -10.28 -13.41
CA SER A 78 5.55 -10.78 -12.97
C SER A 78 5.57 -12.20 -12.40
N ASP A 79 6.47 -13.05 -12.89
CA ASP A 79 6.58 -14.45 -12.46
C ASP A 79 7.18 -14.57 -11.06
N LYS A 80 7.84 -13.52 -10.57
CA LYS A 80 8.44 -13.45 -9.23
C LYS A 80 7.52 -12.84 -8.18
N LEU A 81 6.38 -12.29 -8.60
CA LEU A 81 5.44 -11.61 -7.72
C LEU A 81 4.42 -12.61 -7.16
N SER A 82 4.18 -12.51 -5.86
CA SER A 82 3.14 -13.24 -5.15
C SER A 82 1.74 -12.82 -5.60
N ARG A 83 0.70 -13.50 -5.10
CA ARG A 83 -0.68 -13.07 -5.31
C ARG A 83 -0.93 -11.71 -4.64
N ALA A 84 -0.44 -11.54 -3.41
CA ALA A 84 -0.51 -10.29 -2.67
C ALA A 84 0.16 -9.14 -3.44
N ASP A 85 1.38 -9.33 -3.91
CA ASP A 85 2.12 -8.33 -4.71
C ASP A 85 1.32 -7.86 -5.94
N LYS A 86 0.74 -8.82 -6.68
CA LYS A 86 -0.06 -8.52 -7.88
C LYS A 86 -1.33 -7.76 -7.54
N SER A 87 -2.03 -8.14 -6.46
CA SER A 87 -3.22 -7.44 -5.99
C SER A 87 -2.88 -5.99 -5.60
N LEU A 88 -1.76 -5.81 -4.91
CA LEU A 88 -1.31 -4.53 -4.38
C LEU A 88 -0.90 -3.57 -5.51
N LEU A 89 -0.16 -4.07 -6.50
CA LEU A 89 0.21 -3.30 -7.70
C LEU A 89 -1.01 -2.91 -8.52
N LYS A 90 -2.03 -3.77 -8.65
CA LYS A 90 -3.30 -3.43 -9.32
C LYS A 90 -4.01 -2.30 -8.59
N LEU A 91 -4.10 -2.36 -7.25
CA LEU A 91 -4.74 -1.33 -6.45
C LEU A 91 -4.01 0.01 -6.60
N ALA A 92 -2.69 0.00 -6.45
CA ALA A 92 -1.85 1.19 -6.59
C ALA A 92 -1.95 1.80 -7.99
N PHE A 93 -1.88 0.98 -9.04
CA PHE A 93 -2.01 1.43 -10.42
C PHE A 93 -3.38 2.03 -10.72
N TYR A 94 -4.45 1.40 -10.22
CA TYR A 94 -5.81 1.93 -10.35
C TYR A 94 -5.95 3.31 -9.69
N LEU A 95 -5.51 3.46 -8.44
CA LEU A 95 -5.57 4.74 -7.74
C LEU A 95 -4.78 5.82 -8.45
N LYS A 96 -3.61 5.48 -8.99
CA LYS A 96 -2.83 6.42 -9.81
C LYS A 96 -3.62 6.87 -11.04
N LYS A 97 -4.29 5.95 -11.73
CA LYS A 97 -5.15 6.29 -12.88
C LYS A 97 -6.34 7.18 -12.51
N GLU A 98 -6.85 7.06 -11.28
CA GLU A 98 -7.91 7.92 -10.75
C GLU A 98 -7.42 9.33 -10.32
N GLY A 99 -6.12 9.61 -10.49
CA GLY A 99 -5.52 10.92 -10.27
C GLY A 99 -4.94 11.14 -8.88
N PHE A 100 -4.80 10.10 -8.07
CA PHE A 100 -4.13 10.20 -6.76
C PHE A 100 -2.60 10.19 -6.92
N GLU A 101 -1.91 10.88 -6.03
CA GLU A 101 -0.46 10.74 -5.85
C GLU A 101 -0.22 9.47 -5.00
N VAL A 102 0.27 8.41 -5.63
CA VAL A 102 0.35 7.07 -5.02
C VAL A 102 1.77 6.68 -4.70
N TYR A 103 1.98 6.24 -3.46
CA TYR A 103 3.23 5.66 -2.98
C TYR A 103 3.01 4.23 -2.51
N LEU A 104 3.90 3.32 -2.89
CA LEU A 104 3.92 1.95 -2.38
C LEU A 104 4.91 1.83 -1.21
N ALA A 105 4.41 1.55 -0.01
CA ALA A 105 5.27 1.30 1.14
C ALA A 105 5.69 -0.18 1.16
N THR A 106 6.95 -0.47 0.89
CA THR A 106 7.50 -1.84 0.88
C THR A 106 9.02 -1.82 1.10
N ASP A 107 9.59 -2.97 1.47
CA ASP A 107 11.04 -3.23 1.44
C ASP A 107 11.45 -4.37 0.50
N ASP A 108 10.52 -4.88 -0.31
CA ASP A 108 10.80 -5.91 -1.30
C ASP A 108 11.28 -5.28 -2.62
N TYR A 109 12.56 -5.47 -2.94
CA TYR A 109 13.18 -4.96 -4.16
C TYR A 109 12.52 -5.42 -5.48
N THR A 110 11.87 -6.59 -5.49
CA THR A 110 11.14 -7.10 -6.67
C THR A 110 9.85 -6.31 -6.84
N LEU A 111 9.12 -6.09 -5.75
CA LEU A 111 7.90 -5.30 -5.73
C LEU A 111 8.16 -3.83 -6.06
N GLU A 112 9.23 -3.22 -5.51
CA GLU A 112 9.68 -1.86 -5.85
C GLU A 112 9.92 -1.70 -7.35
N LYS A 113 10.67 -2.63 -7.96
CA LYS A 113 10.95 -2.59 -9.40
C LYS A 113 9.69 -2.72 -10.24
N ALA A 114 8.74 -3.54 -9.80
CA ALA A 114 7.45 -3.69 -10.47
C ALA A 114 6.64 -2.39 -10.38
N ALA A 115 6.58 -1.75 -9.21
CA ALA A 115 5.91 -0.47 -9.01
C ALA A 115 6.49 0.64 -9.90
N LEU A 116 7.82 0.78 -9.93
CA LEU A 116 8.50 1.77 -10.78
C LEU A 116 8.20 1.57 -12.27
N LYS A 117 8.06 0.32 -12.74
CA LYS A 117 7.66 0.03 -14.14
C LYS A 117 6.25 0.51 -14.47
N LEU A 118 5.39 0.63 -13.47
CA LEU A 118 4.04 1.19 -13.58
C LEU A 118 4.01 2.70 -13.28
N GLY A 119 5.18 3.30 -13.06
CA GLY A 119 5.35 4.69 -12.65
C GLY A 119 4.90 4.97 -11.21
N ILE A 120 4.71 3.96 -10.38
CA ILE A 120 4.30 4.14 -8.99
C ILE A 120 5.57 4.36 -8.17
N ASP A 121 5.61 5.47 -7.43
CA ASP A 121 6.71 5.75 -6.51
C ASP A 121 6.60 4.85 -5.28
N TYR A 122 7.71 4.67 -4.56
CA TYR A 122 7.75 3.79 -3.40
C TYR A 122 8.41 4.44 -2.19
N MET A 123 8.06 3.93 -1.02
CA MET A 123 8.56 4.36 0.28
C MET A 123 9.15 3.16 1.03
N PRO A 124 10.48 3.08 1.21
CA PRO A 124 11.12 2.04 2.01
C PRO A 124 10.58 2.04 3.45
N THR A 125 10.38 0.86 4.04
CA THR A 125 9.89 0.70 5.42
C THR A 125 11.01 0.53 6.45
N LYS A 126 12.18 -0.06 6.11
CA LYS A 126 13.32 -0.19 7.05
C LYS A 126 14.04 1.11 7.34
N THR A 127 14.03 2.06 6.41
CA THR A 127 14.86 3.28 6.48
C THR A 127 14.07 4.53 6.82
N ILE A 128 12.89 4.37 7.44
CA ILE A 128 12.07 5.50 7.86
C ILE A 128 12.74 6.16 9.08
N GLY A 129 13.73 7.01 8.83
CA GLY A 129 14.13 8.02 9.79
C GLY A 129 12.98 9.02 9.96
N ILE A 130 12.79 9.53 11.18
CA ILE A 130 11.75 10.50 11.57
C ILE A 130 11.62 11.68 10.57
N LYS A 131 12.73 12.07 9.91
CA LYS A 131 12.75 13.12 8.86
C LYS A 131 11.92 12.79 7.61
N LYS A 132 11.89 11.54 7.12
CA LYS A 132 11.16 11.22 5.87
C LYS A 132 9.65 11.16 6.05
N LEU A 133 9.17 10.85 7.26
CA LEU A 133 7.75 10.91 7.62
C LEU A 133 7.19 12.33 7.59
N SER A 134 8.03 13.35 7.76
CA SER A 134 7.57 14.75 7.74
C SER A 134 7.17 15.26 6.36
N ASN A 135 7.58 14.60 5.28
CA ASN A 135 7.17 14.94 3.91
C ASN A 135 5.80 14.35 3.51
N PHE A 136 5.27 13.47 4.34
CA PHE A 136 3.96 12.83 4.18
C PHE A 136 2.88 13.43 5.11
N LYS A 137 3.28 14.18 6.15
CA LYS A 137 2.36 14.91 7.05
C LYS A 137 1.61 16.05 6.37
#